data_AF-A3YA70-F1
#
_entry.id   AF-A3YA70-F1
#
_cell.length_a   1.000
_cell.length_b   1.000
_cell.length_c   1.000
_cell.angle_alpha   90.00
_cell.angle_beta   90.00
_cell.angle_gamma   90.00
#
_symmetry.space_group_name_H-M   'P 1'
#
loop_
_entity.id
_entity.type
_entity.pdbx_description
1 polymer ?
#
loop_
_entity_poly.entity_id
_entity_poly.type
_entity_poly.pdbx_seq_one_letter_code
_entity_poly.pdbx_strand_id
1 'polypeptide(L)'
;MSNLNASLDNDIKNLYKHSRFLRKIAWVVELIVVFIGLCISVSLVIGGDNWVSKLTLSAPFVMISLVELTKIPFVIGLWNAKKSFLMYLLIISFLCIITFETLLNGFERAFSSINNQINLNEISISEIENKIQANDENILLALEDYQAKTKSINLNKDVIVRSFDEKFATAIQTNERLSKDATELRARLDIARGELIQLKVEKSDLLKELSEKKEERYQTVLSRSQDSVNLAQQERNRLIDKIESLKVEKEAAVEQSNFFTSNQVKRDYDEKIRFAEEQLANINDKTITGEEKTLDVKSVEFLDNYYADLLNLKEDLITQKQDNIDYINDRYTKAQSVSDTSLSAHKARLEKEKNSALNYLNQQLKKINQDFAEQKRYITQLKKENNQFRFDIRVIESETNTLALSNQIYRMASYVDNATHYKEINNDTLTLVGLIWFGSLALIGSITGIALTLSGLHLNRLASKKEKARAKSLASSTAT
;
A
#
# COMPACT_ATOMS: atom_id res chain seq x y z
N MET A 1 45.99 -83.85 -63.90
CA MET A 1 46.99 -82.95 -63.26
C MET A 1 46.89 -81.49 -63.71
N SER A 2 46.36 -81.16 -64.90
CA SER A 2 46.29 -79.77 -65.41
C SER A 2 45.38 -78.84 -64.59
N ASN A 3 44.17 -79.28 -64.21
CA ASN A 3 43.19 -78.44 -63.50
C ASN A 3 43.61 -78.07 -62.06
N LEU A 4 44.31 -78.98 -61.36
CA LEU A 4 44.87 -78.75 -60.02
C LEU A 4 46.03 -77.74 -60.04
N ASN A 5 46.85 -77.77 -61.09
CA ASN A 5 47.95 -76.82 -61.26
C ASN A 5 47.45 -75.41 -61.62
N ALA A 6 46.34 -75.31 -62.38
CA ALA A 6 45.72 -74.04 -62.71
C ALA A 6 45.05 -73.37 -61.50
N SER A 7 44.37 -74.13 -60.62
CA SER A 7 43.77 -73.57 -59.41
C SER A 7 44.83 -73.08 -58.42
N LEU A 8 45.91 -73.85 -58.22
CA LEU A 8 47.01 -73.48 -57.34
C LEU A 8 47.76 -72.21 -57.83
N ASP A 9 47.89 -72.03 -59.14
CA ASP A 9 48.51 -70.84 -59.74
C ASP A 9 47.66 -69.58 -59.52
N ASN A 10 46.34 -69.72 -59.65
CA ASN A 10 45.40 -68.65 -59.37
C ASN A 10 45.44 -68.26 -57.87
N ASP A 11 45.50 -69.24 -56.97
CA ASP A 11 45.60 -69.01 -55.53
C ASP A 11 46.88 -68.26 -55.12
N ILE A 12 48.04 -68.66 -55.67
CA ILE A 12 49.31 -67.97 -55.41
C ILE A 12 49.27 -66.53 -55.93
N LYS A 13 48.75 -66.32 -57.14
CA LYS A 13 48.59 -64.96 -57.73
C LYS A 13 47.65 -64.09 -56.89
N ASN A 14 46.53 -64.65 -56.42
CA ASN A 14 45.58 -63.93 -55.56
C ASN A 14 46.21 -63.55 -54.22
N LEU A 15 47.01 -64.42 -53.59
CA LEU A 15 47.72 -64.11 -52.35
C LEU A 15 48.72 -62.95 -52.52
N TYR A 16 49.51 -62.94 -53.60
CA TYR A 16 50.41 -61.81 -53.90
C TYR A 16 49.65 -60.51 -54.23
N LYS A 17 48.49 -60.61 -54.89
CA LYS A 17 47.63 -59.45 -55.18
C LYS A 17 47.07 -58.84 -53.90
N HIS A 18 46.48 -59.64 -53.01
CA HIS A 18 45.96 -59.18 -51.72
C HIS A 18 47.06 -58.66 -50.80
N SER A 19 48.23 -59.32 -50.76
CA SER A 19 49.40 -58.84 -50.03
C SER A 19 49.83 -57.42 -50.44
N ARG A 20 49.96 -57.18 -51.74
CA ARG A 20 50.32 -55.85 -52.27
C ARG A 20 49.24 -54.82 -52.00
N PHE A 21 47.97 -55.21 -52.09
CA PHE A 21 46.83 -54.33 -51.81
C PHE A 21 46.80 -53.88 -50.34
N LEU A 22 46.92 -54.81 -49.38
CA LEU A 22 46.94 -54.47 -47.95
C LEU A 22 48.10 -53.54 -47.59
N ARG A 23 49.29 -53.75 -48.17
CA ARG A 23 50.45 -52.87 -47.97
C ARG A 23 50.24 -51.47 -48.57
N LYS A 24 49.49 -51.34 -49.67
CA LYS A 24 49.14 -50.02 -50.24
C LYS A 24 48.14 -49.28 -49.34
N ILE A 25 47.12 -49.96 -48.83
CA ILE A 25 46.16 -49.37 -47.90
C ILE A 25 46.86 -48.94 -46.61
N ALA A 26 47.78 -49.76 -46.08
CA ALA A 26 48.56 -49.39 -44.90
C ALA A 26 49.26 -48.04 -45.08
N TRP A 27 49.91 -47.81 -46.23
CA TRP A 27 50.54 -46.53 -46.55
C TRP A 27 49.55 -45.36 -46.65
N VAL A 28 48.35 -45.60 -47.19
CA VAL A 28 47.31 -44.56 -47.26
C VAL A 28 46.85 -44.17 -45.85
N VAL A 29 46.59 -45.15 -44.99
CA VAL A 29 46.20 -44.90 -43.59
C VAL A 29 47.30 -44.13 -42.86
N GLU A 30 48.57 -44.52 -43.04
CA GLU A 30 49.69 -43.85 -42.38
C GLU A 30 49.85 -42.40 -42.86
N LEU A 31 49.69 -42.14 -44.16
CA LEU A 31 49.73 -40.77 -44.70
C LEU A 31 48.61 -39.88 -44.15
N ILE A 32 47.42 -40.43 -43.88
CA ILE A 32 46.34 -39.70 -43.24
C ILE A 32 46.72 -39.33 -41.80
N VAL A 33 47.33 -40.24 -41.04
CA VAL A 33 47.80 -39.97 -39.68
C VAL A 33 48.91 -38.91 -39.67
N VAL A 34 49.88 -39.02 -40.58
CA VAL A 34 50.92 -37.99 -40.80
C VAL A 34 50.29 -36.64 -41.10
N PHE A 35 49.29 -36.60 -41.98
CA PHE A 35 48.58 -35.37 -42.32
C PHE A 35 47.85 -34.76 -41.10
N ILE A 36 47.18 -35.58 -40.29
CA ILE A 36 46.53 -35.13 -39.05
C ILE A 36 47.58 -34.54 -38.09
N GLY A 37 48.72 -35.21 -37.91
CA GLY A 37 49.83 -34.71 -37.08
C GLY A 37 50.36 -33.35 -37.55
N LEU A 38 50.50 -33.17 -38.87
CA LEU A 38 50.89 -31.89 -39.46
C LEU A 38 49.82 -30.80 -39.30
N CYS A 39 48.53 -31.14 -39.43
CA CYS A 39 47.44 -30.20 -39.20
C CYS A 39 47.42 -29.69 -37.74
N ILE A 40 47.62 -30.58 -36.77
CA ILE A 40 47.73 -30.22 -35.35
C ILE A 40 48.93 -29.27 -35.14
N SER A 41 50.07 -29.59 -35.75
CA SER A 41 51.27 -28.76 -35.71
C SER A 41 51.00 -27.34 -36.25
N VAL A 42 50.35 -27.22 -37.41
CA VAL A 42 50.00 -25.92 -38.02
C VAL A 42 49.01 -25.14 -37.14
N SER A 43 48.01 -25.80 -36.57
CA SER A 43 47.04 -25.15 -35.67
C SER A 43 47.72 -24.48 -34.47
N LEU A 44 48.83 -25.05 -33.97
CA LEU A 44 49.59 -24.49 -32.85
C LEU A 44 50.44 -23.29 -33.22
N VAL A 45 50.87 -23.21 -34.49
CA VAL A 45 51.62 -22.07 -35.00
C VAL A 45 50.73 -20.84 -35.17
N ILE A 46 49.44 -21.04 -35.49
CA ILE A 46 48.52 -19.92 -35.74
C ILE A 46 48.10 -19.21 -34.44
N GLY A 47 48.03 -19.91 -33.30
CA GLY A 47 47.45 -19.40 -32.05
C GLY A 47 48.36 -18.63 -31.08
N GLY A 48 49.62 -18.29 -31.43
CA GLY A 48 50.55 -17.57 -30.52
C GLY A 48 50.98 -16.17 -30.98
N ASP A 49 51.65 -15.40 -30.11
CA ASP A 49 52.17 -14.07 -30.46
C ASP A 49 53.66 -14.07 -30.87
N ASN A 50 54.45 -15.05 -30.41
CA ASN A 50 55.89 -15.15 -30.67
C ASN A 50 56.24 -16.31 -31.62
N TRP A 51 57.03 -16.05 -32.66
CA TRP A 51 57.46 -17.06 -33.64
C TRP A 51 58.27 -18.22 -33.03
N VAL A 52 59.11 -17.94 -32.02
CA VAL A 52 59.92 -18.96 -31.35
C VAL A 52 59.08 -19.85 -30.43
N SER A 53 58.07 -19.31 -29.74
CA SER A 53 57.18 -20.12 -28.91
C SER A 53 56.25 -20.99 -29.76
N LYS A 54 55.77 -20.49 -30.90
CA LYS A 54 55.00 -21.24 -31.91
C LYS A 54 55.74 -22.48 -32.41
N LEU A 55 57.03 -22.33 -32.73
CA LEU A 55 57.83 -23.42 -33.29
C LEU A 55 58.15 -24.47 -32.21
N THR A 56 58.48 -24.05 -30.99
CA THR A 56 58.74 -24.97 -29.87
C THR A 56 57.52 -25.80 -29.49
N LEU A 57 56.31 -25.23 -29.58
CA LEU A 57 55.05 -25.94 -29.29
C LEU A 57 54.62 -26.92 -30.40
N SER A 58 54.98 -26.63 -31.65
CA SER A 58 54.57 -27.42 -32.83
C SER A 58 55.60 -28.48 -33.24
N ALA A 59 56.87 -28.32 -32.85
CA ALA A 59 57.98 -29.21 -33.18
C ALA A 59 57.79 -30.68 -32.75
N PRO A 60 57.25 -31.01 -31.55
CA PRO A 60 56.99 -32.40 -31.17
C PRO A 60 56.03 -33.11 -32.14
N PHE A 61 55.00 -32.41 -32.64
CA PHE A 61 54.04 -32.98 -33.58
C PHE A 61 54.62 -33.21 -34.98
N VAL A 62 55.52 -32.34 -35.43
CA VAL A 62 56.29 -32.58 -36.67
C VAL A 62 57.20 -33.79 -36.51
N MET A 63 57.91 -33.88 -35.38
CA MET A 63 58.78 -35.02 -35.07
C MET A 63 57.98 -36.32 -35.05
N ILE A 64 56.82 -36.33 -34.40
CA ILE A 64 55.95 -37.49 -34.37
C ILE A 64 55.46 -37.84 -35.79
N SER A 65 55.02 -36.87 -36.59
CA SER A 65 54.59 -37.11 -37.97
C SER A 65 55.69 -37.77 -38.82
N LEU A 66 56.96 -37.44 -38.57
CA LEU A 66 58.09 -38.13 -39.19
C LEU A 66 58.24 -39.57 -38.69
N VAL A 67 58.08 -39.82 -37.39
CA VAL A 67 58.11 -41.17 -36.80
C VAL A 67 56.98 -42.05 -37.35
N GLU A 68 55.78 -41.51 -37.50
CA GLU A 68 54.63 -42.20 -38.13
C GLU A 68 54.98 -42.64 -39.57
N LEU A 69 55.59 -41.77 -40.38
CA LEU A 69 56.02 -42.12 -41.75
C LEU A 69 57.04 -43.28 -41.78
N THR A 70 57.88 -43.40 -40.75
CA THR A 70 58.90 -44.47 -40.65
C THR A 70 58.35 -45.81 -40.17
N LYS A 71 57.10 -45.86 -39.70
CA LYS A 71 56.48 -47.04 -39.08
C LYS A 71 56.44 -48.25 -40.00
N ILE A 72 56.00 -48.08 -41.25
CA ILE A 72 55.89 -49.19 -42.22
C ILE A 72 57.27 -49.73 -42.61
N PRO A 73 58.27 -48.90 -43.01
CA PRO A 73 59.63 -49.37 -43.25
C PRO A 73 60.22 -50.12 -42.06
N PHE A 74 59.98 -49.63 -40.84
CA PHE A 74 60.49 -50.21 -39.61
C PHE A 74 59.89 -51.60 -39.35
N VAL A 75 58.58 -51.77 -39.51
CA VAL A 75 57.90 -53.07 -39.41
C VAL A 75 58.42 -54.09 -40.44
N ILE A 76 58.67 -53.65 -41.68
CA ILE A 76 59.24 -54.51 -42.73
C ILE A 76 60.66 -54.94 -42.38
N GLY A 77 61.49 -54.02 -41.87
CA GLY A 77 62.84 -54.32 -41.40
C GLY A 77 62.84 -55.33 -40.25
N LEU A 78 61.97 -55.09 -39.25
CA LEU A 78 61.83 -55.93 -38.07
C LEU A 78 61.34 -57.34 -38.42
N TRP A 79 60.43 -57.47 -39.39
CA TRP A 79 59.95 -58.76 -39.91
C TRP A 79 61.07 -59.60 -40.52
N ASN A 80 62.06 -58.96 -41.15
CA ASN A 80 63.16 -59.65 -41.81
C ASN A 80 64.33 -60.00 -40.87
N ALA A 81 64.47 -59.31 -39.73
CA ALA A 81 65.62 -59.45 -38.82
C ALA A 81 65.64 -60.72 -37.93
N LYS A 82 64.51 -61.43 -37.79
CA LYS A 82 64.36 -62.80 -37.24
C LYS A 82 65.21 -63.20 -36.00
N LYS A 83 65.33 -62.37 -34.95
CA LYS A 83 66.11 -62.77 -33.75
C LYS A 83 65.31 -63.04 -32.46
N SER A 84 64.13 -62.44 -32.26
CA SER A 84 63.22 -62.80 -31.13
C SER A 84 61.78 -62.32 -31.36
N PHE A 85 60.78 -63.20 -31.18
CA PHE A 85 59.36 -62.86 -31.31
C PHE A 85 58.86 -61.91 -30.20
N LEU A 86 59.38 -62.06 -28.97
CA LEU A 86 58.97 -61.23 -27.84
C LEU A 86 59.46 -59.78 -28.00
N MET A 87 60.72 -59.60 -28.41
CA MET A 87 61.29 -58.28 -28.69
C MET A 87 60.56 -57.59 -29.85
N TYR A 88 60.18 -58.36 -30.86
CA TYR A 88 59.38 -57.89 -31.99
C TYR A 88 58.01 -57.34 -31.56
N LEU A 89 57.30 -58.08 -30.70
CA LEU A 89 55.99 -57.68 -30.19
C LEU A 89 56.08 -56.43 -29.30
N LEU A 90 57.10 -56.36 -28.43
CA LEU A 90 57.32 -55.21 -27.56
C LEU A 90 57.56 -53.93 -28.38
N ILE A 91 58.44 -54.00 -29.38
CA ILE A 91 58.77 -52.86 -30.24
C ILE A 91 57.54 -52.37 -31.02
N ILE A 92 56.74 -53.30 -31.54
CA ILE A 92 55.49 -52.94 -32.23
C ILE A 92 54.47 -52.32 -31.27
N SER A 93 54.35 -52.87 -30.06
CA SER A 93 53.46 -52.32 -29.04
C SER A 93 53.85 -50.88 -28.68
N PHE A 94 55.14 -50.61 -28.51
CA PHE A 94 55.63 -49.26 -28.21
C PHE A 94 55.33 -48.28 -29.35
N LEU A 95 55.49 -48.74 -30.60
CA LEU A 95 55.18 -47.98 -31.80
C LEU A 95 53.68 -47.65 -31.91
N CYS A 96 52.80 -48.60 -31.57
CA CYS A 96 51.36 -48.34 -31.47
C CYS A 96 51.02 -47.35 -30.34
N ILE A 97 51.67 -47.46 -29.18
CA ILE A 97 51.40 -46.59 -28.02
C ILE A 97 51.75 -45.13 -28.34
N ILE A 98 52.87 -44.86 -29.00
CA ILE A 98 53.25 -43.49 -29.39
C ILE A 98 52.21 -42.90 -30.35
N THR A 99 51.78 -43.66 -31.36
CA THR A 99 50.73 -43.20 -32.28
C THR A 99 49.40 -42.97 -31.58
N PHE A 100 49.05 -43.85 -30.64
CA PHE A 100 47.85 -43.73 -29.83
C PHE A 100 47.87 -42.42 -29.02
N GLU A 101 48.95 -42.16 -28.28
CA GLU A 101 49.13 -40.92 -27.51
C GLU A 101 48.99 -39.68 -28.40
N THR A 102 49.58 -39.73 -29.59
CA THR A 102 49.57 -38.62 -30.54
C THR A 102 48.18 -38.32 -31.07
N LEU A 103 47.44 -39.36 -31.48
CA LEU A 103 46.07 -39.21 -31.96
C LEU A 103 45.14 -38.76 -30.84
N LEU A 104 45.29 -39.30 -29.63
CA LEU A 104 44.51 -38.92 -28.45
C LEU A 104 44.72 -37.44 -28.10
N ASN A 105 45.98 -37.00 -28.00
CA ASN A 105 46.33 -35.61 -27.75
C ASN A 105 45.80 -34.67 -28.86
N GLY A 106 45.79 -35.14 -30.11
CA GLY A 106 45.22 -34.41 -31.24
C GLY A 106 43.73 -34.17 -31.09
N PHE A 107 42.99 -35.22 -30.74
CA PHE A 107 41.55 -35.14 -30.51
C PHE A 107 41.18 -34.30 -29.29
N GLU A 108 41.90 -34.45 -28.17
CA GLU A 108 41.70 -33.66 -26.96
C GLU A 108 41.86 -32.16 -27.24
N ARG A 109 42.87 -31.78 -28.03
CA ARG A 109 43.07 -30.38 -28.42
C ARG A 109 41.96 -29.82 -29.28
N ALA A 110 41.49 -30.60 -30.27
CA ALA A 110 40.36 -30.19 -31.09
C ALA A 110 39.08 -29.99 -30.24
N PHE A 111 38.87 -30.86 -29.26
CA PHE A 111 37.77 -30.75 -28.31
C PHE A 111 37.92 -29.55 -27.36
N SER A 112 39.10 -29.37 -26.79
CA SER A 112 39.44 -28.23 -25.92
C SER A 112 39.24 -26.90 -26.65
N SER A 113 39.56 -26.82 -27.95
CA SER A 113 39.30 -25.62 -28.75
C SER A 113 37.81 -25.30 -28.89
N ILE A 114 36.96 -26.32 -29.08
CA ILE A 114 35.49 -26.13 -29.15
C ILE A 114 34.96 -25.75 -27.77
N ASN A 115 35.44 -26.41 -26.72
CA ASN A 115 35.07 -26.10 -25.35
C ASN A 115 35.45 -24.67 -24.95
N ASN A 116 36.62 -24.20 -25.40
CA ASN A 116 37.05 -22.82 -25.18
C ASN A 116 36.13 -21.80 -25.88
N GLN A 117 35.63 -22.09 -27.08
CA GLN A 117 34.65 -21.22 -27.75
C GLN A 117 33.34 -21.14 -26.96
N ILE A 118 32.87 -22.27 -26.42
CA ILE A 118 31.69 -22.33 -25.54
C ILE A 118 31.92 -21.51 -24.26
N ASN A 119 33.08 -21.66 -23.62
CA ASN A 119 33.44 -20.90 -22.42
C ASN A 119 33.52 -19.39 -22.70
N LEU A 120 34.06 -18.97 -23.85
CA LEU A 120 34.09 -17.56 -24.24
C LEU A 120 32.67 -16.98 -24.42
N ASN A 121 31.76 -17.77 -24.99
CA ASN A 121 30.35 -17.38 -25.10
C ASN A 121 29.68 -17.29 -23.72
N GLU A 122 30.01 -18.20 -22.79
CA GLU A 122 29.51 -18.17 -21.42
C GLU A 122 30.02 -16.95 -20.63
N ILE A 123 31.30 -16.60 -20.78
CA ILE A 123 31.87 -15.36 -20.22
C ILE A 123 31.13 -14.14 -20.79
N SER A 124 30.88 -14.13 -22.11
CA SER A 124 30.15 -13.04 -22.77
C SER A 124 28.72 -12.91 -22.23
N ILE A 125 28.03 -14.02 -21.97
CA ILE A 125 26.71 -14.03 -21.32
C ILE A 125 26.83 -13.43 -19.91
N SER A 126 27.79 -13.88 -19.10
CA SER A 126 28.00 -13.37 -17.75
C SER A 126 28.31 -11.86 -17.72
N GLU A 127 29.09 -11.35 -18.68
CA GLU A 127 29.34 -9.91 -18.82
C GLU A 127 28.05 -9.13 -19.11
N ILE A 128 27.17 -9.67 -19.95
CA ILE A 128 25.88 -9.04 -20.26
C ILE A 128 24.95 -9.11 -19.04
N GLU A 129 24.93 -10.22 -18.30
CA GLU A 129 24.15 -10.38 -17.06
C GLU A 129 24.60 -9.36 -15.99
N ASN A 130 25.90 -9.17 -15.82
CA ASN A 130 26.44 -8.17 -14.90
C ASN A 130 26.02 -6.74 -15.28
N LYS A 131 25.96 -6.42 -16.59
CA LYS A 131 25.43 -5.14 -17.07
C LYS A 131 23.94 -4.97 -16.76
N ILE A 132 23.15 -6.03 -16.95
CA ILE A 132 21.72 -6.03 -16.59
C ILE A 132 21.56 -5.79 -15.09
N GLN A 133 22.32 -6.49 -14.25
CA GLN A 133 22.27 -6.33 -12.80
C GLN A 133 22.62 -4.89 -12.38
N ALA A 134 23.72 -4.33 -12.90
CA ALA A 134 24.10 -2.95 -12.61
C ALA A 134 23.01 -1.95 -13.03
N ASN A 135 22.36 -2.18 -14.17
CA ASN A 135 21.23 -1.36 -14.62
C ASN A 135 20.00 -1.50 -13.69
N ASP A 136 19.67 -2.72 -13.27
CA ASP A 136 18.54 -2.98 -12.35
C ASP A 136 18.79 -2.35 -10.96
N GLU A 137 20.02 -2.41 -10.45
CA GLU A 137 20.43 -1.72 -9.22
C GLU A 137 20.30 -0.20 -9.33
N ASN A 138 20.76 0.39 -10.43
CA ASN A 138 20.60 1.83 -10.70
C ASN A 138 19.12 2.25 -10.75
N ILE A 139 18.26 1.41 -11.34
CA ILE A 139 16.81 1.65 -11.38
C ILE A 139 16.22 1.61 -9.97
N LEU A 140 16.62 0.62 -9.15
CA LEU A 140 16.15 0.48 -7.77
C LEU A 140 16.54 1.70 -6.92
N LEU A 141 17.82 2.10 -6.97
CA LEU A 141 18.33 3.25 -6.21
C LEU A 141 17.59 4.55 -6.57
N ALA A 142 17.31 4.78 -7.86
CA ALA A 142 16.54 5.95 -8.30
C ALA A 142 15.08 5.94 -7.78
N LEU A 143 14.45 4.77 -7.71
CA LEU A 143 13.10 4.62 -7.19
C LEU A 143 13.04 4.81 -5.67
N GLU A 144 14.00 4.24 -4.94
CA GLU A 144 14.11 4.39 -3.48
C GLU A 144 14.37 5.83 -3.07
N ASP A 145 15.29 6.54 -3.76
CA ASP A 145 15.57 7.95 -3.50
C ASP A 145 14.32 8.82 -3.69
N TYR A 146 13.57 8.59 -4.78
CA TYR A 146 12.30 9.28 -5.03
C TYR A 146 11.26 9.01 -3.94
N GLN A 147 11.10 7.75 -3.53
CA GLN A 147 10.16 7.37 -2.48
C GLN A 147 10.55 7.98 -1.13
N ALA A 148 11.83 7.96 -0.76
CA ALA A 148 12.34 8.54 0.47
C ALA A 148 12.08 10.06 0.53
N LYS A 149 12.39 10.78 -0.56
CA LYS A 149 12.13 12.22 -0.68
C LYS A 149 10.63 12.56 -0.64
N THR A 150 9.80 11.77 -1.29
CA THR A 150 8.34 11.99 -1.28
C THR A 150 7.75 11.71 0.11
N LYS A 151 8.21 10.65 0.78
CA LYS A 151 7.79 10.29 2.13
C LYS A 151 8.16 11.36 3.16
N SER A 152 9.40 11.89 3.11
CA SER A 152 9.82 12.95 4.02
C SER A 152 9.00 14.23 3.85
N ILE A 153 8.64 14.60 2.62
CA ILE A 153 7.76 15.74 2.36
C ILE A 153 6.36 15.51 2.93
N ASN A 154 5.78 14.33 2.72
CA ASN A 154 4.45 14.03 3.25
C ASN A 154 4.43 14.04 4.79
N LEU A 155 5.46 13.49 5.43
CA LEU A 155 5.62 13.58 6.90
C LEU A 155 5.72 15.05 7.35
N ASN A 156 6.49 15.88 6.65
CA ASN A 156 6.61 17.30 6.97
C ASN A 156 5.29 18.06 6.80
N LYS A 157 4.45 17.70 5.81
CA LYS A 157 3.10 18.25 5.66
C LYS A 157 2.22 17.91 6.87
N ASP A 158 2.25 16.66 7.32
CA ASP A 158 1.49 16.21 8.49
C ASP A 158 1.93 16.95 9.75
N VAL A 159 3.24 17.13 9.93
CA VAL A 159 3.81 17.92 11.05
C VAL A 159 3.34 19.37 11.03
N ILE A 160 3.29 20.01 9.85
CA ILE A 160 2.78 21.37 9.71
C ILE A 160 1.31 21.47 10.11
N VAL A 161 0.48 20.51 9.67
CA VAL A 161 -0.95 20.48 10.02
C VAL A 161 -1.14 20.29 11.52
N ARG A 162 -0.44 19.32 12.13
CA ARG A 162 -0.50 19.10 13.58
C ARG A 162 -0.03 20.31 14.38
N SER A 163 1.07 20.94 13.96
CA SER A 163 1.58 22.15 14.61
C SER A 163 0.58 23.31 14.53
N PHE A 164 -0.15 23.44 13.42
CA PHE A 164 -1.25 24.40 13.31
C PHE A 164 -2.36 24.10 14.31
N ASP A 165 -2.82 22.84 14.37
CA ASP A 165 -3.91 22.44 15.27
C ASP A 165 -3.53 22.67 16.75
N GLU A 166 -2.30 22.33 17.14
CA GLU A 166 -1.77 22.57 18.50
C GLU A 166 -1.68 24.06 18.85
N LYS A 167 -1.12 24.88 17.95
CA LYS A 167 -1.01 26.33 18.15
C LYS A 167 -2.39 26.98 18.20
N PHE A 168 -3.32 26.54 17.36
CA PHE A 168 -4.67 27.07 17.33
C PHE A 168 -5.46 26.68 18.59
N ALA A 169 -5.36 25.44 19.05
CA ALA A 169 -5.95 25.00 20.32
C ALA A 169 -5.41 25.82 21.51
N THR A 170 -4.09 26.07 21.52
CA THR A 170 -3.47 26.93 22.54
C THR A 170 -4.00 28.36 22.47
N ALA A 171 -4.18 28.91 21.27
CA ALA A 171 -4.74 30.25 21.07
C ALA A 171 -6.20 30.35 21.53
N ILE A 172 -7.01 29.31 21.35
CA ILE A 172 -8.37 29.24 21.90
C ILE A 172 -8.31 29.29 23.43
N GLN A 173 -7.48 28.46 24.06
CA GLN A 173 -7.36 28.41 25.51
C GLN A 173 -6.85 29.73 26.11
N THR A 174 -5.90 30.40 25.47
CA THR A 174 -5.41 31.71 25.93
C THR A 174 -6.47 32.79 25.74
N ASN A 175 -7.22 32.77 24.64
CA ASN A 175 -8.33 33.69 24.41
C ASN A 175 -9.43 33.53 25.47
N GLU A 176 -9.81 32.29 25.81
CA GLU A 176 -10.76 32.01 26.91
C GLU A 176 -10.28 32.53 28.27
N ARG A 177 -8.97 32.43 28.55
CA ARG A 177 -8.38 32.96 29.79
C ARG A 177 -8.34 34.49 29.82
N LEU A 178 -8.12 35.13 28.68
CA LEU A 178 -8.11 36.59 28.54
C LEU A 178 -9.53 37.16 28.54
N SER A 179 -10.52 36.39 28.07
CA SER A 179 -11.95 36.75 28.11
C SER A 179 -12.58 36.48 29.48
N LYS A 180 -11.80 36.41 30.58
CA LYS A 180 -12.31 36.27 31.95
C LYS A 180 -13.39 37.29 32.28
N ASP A 181 -13.20 38.53 31.83
CA ASP A 181 -14.18 39.59 31.99
C ASP A 181 -15.50 39.26 31.29
N ALA A 182 -15.47 38.64 30.10
CA ALA A 182 -16.69 38.23 29.40
C ALA A 182 -17.42 37.09 30.13
N THR A 183 -16.68 36.12 30.69
CA THR A 183 -17.25 35.02 31.50
C THR A 183 -17.87 35.55 32.79
N GLU A 184 -17.20 36.47 33.47
CA GLU A 184 -17.70 37.11 34.69
C GLU A 184 -18.93 38.00 34.39
N LEU A 185 -18.89 38.79 33.32
CA LEU A 185 -20.01 39.61 32.87
C LEU A 185 -21.22 38.74 32.51
N ARG A 186 -21.01 37.57 31.88
CA ARG A 186 -22.08 36.61 31.59
C ARG A 186 -22.72 36.08 32.88
N ALA A 187 -21.92 35.68 33.86
CA ALA A 187 -22.45 35.22 35.15
C ALA A 187 -23.23 36.33 35.87
N ARG A 188 -22.72 37.57 35.87
CA ARG A 188 -23.43 38.74 36.43
C ARG A 188 -24.73 39.03 35.69
N LEU A 189 -24.75 38.88 34.37
CA LEU A 189 -25.94 39.07 33.54
C LEU A 189 -27.01 38.01 33.82
N ASP A 190 -26.61 36.75 33.99
CA ASP A 190 -27.52 35.65 34.34
C ASP A 190 -28.13 35.87 35.73
N ILE A 191 -27.33 36.30 36.72
CA ILE A 191 -27.80 36.67 38.06
C ILE A 191 -28.80 37.83 37.97
N ALA A 192 -28.44 38.93 37.28
CA ALA A 192 -29.29 40.10 37.16
C ALA A 192 -30.62 39.79 36.45
N ARG A 193 -30.60 38.92 35.43
CA ARG A 193 -31.83 38.41 34.79
C ARG A 193 -32.68 37.58 35.73
N GLY A 194 -32.06 36.73 36.56
CA GLY A 194 -32.76 35.97 37.59
C GLY A 194 -33.44 36.87 38.62
N GLU A 195 -32.75 37.90 39.12
CA GLU A 195 -33.29 38.90 40.04
C GLU A 195 -34.45 39.70 39.41
N LEU A 196 -34.33 40.09 38.13
CA LEU A 196 -35.40 40.76 37.40
C LEU A 196 -36.65 39.88 37.29
N ILE A 197 -36.48 38.57 37.03
CA ILE A 197 -37.60 37.63 36.99
C ILE A 197 -38.26 37.55 38.36
N GLN A 198 -37.49 37.45 39.45
CA GLN A 198 -38.05 37.46 40.81
C GLN A 198 -38.83 38.75 41.10
N LEU A 199 -38.29 39.93 40.77
CA LEU A 199 -39.00 41.20 40.95
C LEU A 199 -40.31 41.27 40.15
N LYS A 200 -40.33 40.72 38.92
CA LYS A 200 -41.55 40.64 38.11
C LYS A 200 -42.58 39.67 38.71
N VAL A 201 -42.12 38.56 39.29
CA VAL A 201 -43.00 37.62 40.02
C VAL A 201 -43.56 38.28 41.27
N GLU A 202 -42.73 38.93 42.09
CA GLU A 202 -43.18 39.66 43.28
C GLU A 202 -44.19 40.76 42.94
N LYS A 203 -43.98 41.50 41.85
CA LYS A 203 -44.96 42.48 41.35
C LYS A 203 -46.28 41.80 40.97
N SER A 204 -46.22 40.65 40.30
CA SER A 204 -47.41 39.87 39.95
C SER A 204 -48.16 39.37 41.19
N ASP A 205 -47.44 38.91 42.21
CA ASP A 205 -48.02 38.43 43.47
C ASP A 205 -48.68 39.58 44.24
N LEU A 206 -48.07 40.78 44.26
CA LEU A 206 -48.66 41.98 44.84
C LEU A 206 -49.95 42.42 44.14
N LEU A 207 -49.99 42.33 42.80
CA LEU A 207 -51.21 42.60 42.04
C LEU A 207 -52.32 41.60 42.37
N LYS A 208 -51.96 40.33 42.56
CA LYS A 208 -52.89 39.29 42.97
C LYS A 208 -53.42 39.54 44.40
N GLU A 209 -52.55 39.84 45.35
CA GLU A 209 -52.94 40.17 46.72
C GLU A 209 -53.86 41.41 46.76
N LEU A 210 -53.56 42.43 45.96
CA LEU A 210 -54.43 43.60 45.80
C LEU A 210 -55.82 43.19 45.30
N SER A 211 -55.89 42.32 44.28
CA SER A 211 -57.17 41.84 43.74
C SER A 211 -57.98 41.03 44.76
N GLU A 212 -57.32 40.17 45.55
CA GLU A 212 -57.96 39.37 46.59
C GLU A 212 -58.49 40.23 47.73
N LYS A 213 -57.70 41.20 48.22
CA LYS A 213 -58.14 42.14 49.26
C LYS A 213 -59.27 43.05 48.80
N LYS A 214 -59.26 43.46 47.52
CA LYS A 214 -60.40 44.18 46.93
C LYS A 214 -61.65 43.32 46.94
N GLU A 215 -61.57 42.08 46.49
CA GLU A 215 -62.71 41.17 46.46
C GLU A 215 -63.27 40.90 47.86
N GLU A 216 -62.41 40.64 48.86
CA GLU A 216 -62.82 40.45 50.26
C GLU A 216 -63.56 41.67 50.82
N ARG A 217 -63.07 42.88 50.50
CA ARG A 217 -63.72 44.14 50.87
C ARG A 217 -65.07 44.32 50.15
N TYR A 218 -65.13 44.04 48.85
CA TYR A 218 -66.38 44.10 48.09
C TYR A 218 -67.43 43.12 48.63
N GLN A 219 -67.04 41.89 48.97
CA GLN A 219 -67.93 40.90 49.58
C GLN A 219 -68.42 41.32 50.98
N THR A 220 -67.53 41.93 51.78
CA THR A 220 -67.89 42.48 53.10
C THR A 220 -68.91 43.62 52.98
N VAL A 221 -68.73 44.50 51.98
CA VAL A 221 -69.68 45.59 51.70
C VAL A 221 -71.03 45.06 51.23
N LEU A 222 -71.04 44.04 50.36
CA LEU A 222 -72.28 43.42 49.88
C LEU A 222 -73.08 42.79 51.03
N SER A 223 -72.41 42.03 51.90
CA SER A 223 -73.02 41.34 53.04
C SER A 223 -73.66 42.33 54.03
N ARG A 224 -72.94 43.39 54.40
CA ARG A 224 -73.48 44.44 55.29
C ARG A 224 -74.64 45.22 54.69
N SER A 225 -74.66 45.38 53.37
CA SER A 225 -75.75 46.06 52.66
C SER A 225 -77.02 45.22 52.56
N GLN A 226 -76.92 43.89 52.53
CA GLN A 226 -78.09 43.01 52.52
C GLN A 226 -78.72 42.89 53.92
N ASP A 227 -77.90 42.84 54.96
CA ASP A 227 -78.37 42.78 56.35
C ASP A 227 -79.09 44.08 56.77
N SER A 228 -78.60 45.24 56.34
CA SER A 228 -79.24 46.53 56.67
C SER A 228 -80.60 46.73 55.99
N VAL A 229 -80.74 46.30 54.73
CA VAL A 229 -82.00 46.40 53.97
C VAL A 229 -83.10 45.51 54.57
N ASN A 230 -82.74 44.30 55.03
CA ASN A 230 -83.71 43.41 55.68
C ASN A 230 -84.21 43.95 57.04
N LEU A 231 -83.33 44.56 57.84
CA LEU A 231 -83.69 45.15 59.13
C LEU A 231 -84.58 46.40 58.96
N ALA A 232 -84.25 47.27 58.00
CA ALA A 232 -85.05 48.45 57.69
C ALA A 232 -86.46 48.09 57.18
N GLN A 233 -86.59 47.03 56.37
CA GLN A 233 -87.88 46.54 55.88
C GLN A 233 -88.76 45.96 57.01
N GLN A 234 -88.16 45.28 58.00
CA GLN A 234 -88.87 44.82 59.19
C GLN A 234 -89.38 45.97 60.07
N GLU A 235 -88.55 46.99 60.33
CA GLU A 235 -88.96 48.19 61.07
C GLU A 235 -90.05 48.97 60.34
N ARG A 236 -89.95 49.08 59.01
CA ARG A 236 -90.96 49.73 58.17
C ARG A 236 -92.32 49.07 58.29
N ASN A 237 -92.39 47.75 58.17
CA ASN A 237 -93.64 47.01 58.30
C ASN A 237 -94.24 47.20 59.70
N ARG A 238 -93.41 47.14 60.74
CA ARG A 238 -93.85 47.39 62.13
C ARG A 238 -94.44 48.78 62.32
N LEU A 239 -93.86 49.82 61.71
CA LEU A 239 -94.38 51.19 61.81
C LEU A 239 -95.65 51.42 60.99
N ILE A 240 -95.77 50.78 59.83
CA ILE A 240 -97.02 50.78 59.04
C ILE A 240 -98.15 50.14 59.85
N ASP A 241 -97.92 48.95 60.42
CA ASP A 241 -98.90 48.26 61.27
C ASP A 241 -99.30 49.12 62.48
N LYS A 242 -98.34 49.84 63.06
CA LYS A 242 -98.60 50.77 64.17
C LYS A 242 -99.44 51.96 63.74
N ILE A 243 -99.16 52.59 62.59
CA ILE A 243 -99.96 53.70 62.06
C ILE A 243 -101.39 53.23 61.78
N GLU A 244 -101.56 52.05 61.19
CA GLU A 244 -102.89 51.48 60.91
C GLU A 244 -103.66 51.20 62.20
N SER A 245 -103.02 50.59 63.21
CA SER A 245 -103.63 50.40 64.53
C SER A 245 -104.05 51.71 65.19
N LEU A 246 -103.22 52.76 65.09
CA LEU A 246 -103.51 54.08 65.67
C LEU A 246 -104.63 54.81 64.93
N LYS A 247 -104.80 54.58 63.62
CA LYS A 247 -105.92 55.12 62.82
C LYS A 247 -107.24 54.45 63.20
N VAL A 248 -107.24 53.12 63.35
CA VAL A 248 -108.43 52.37 63.80
C VAL A 248 -108.82 52.76 65.23
N GLU A 249 -107.84 52.84 66.13
CA GLU A 249 -108.06 53.24 67.53
C GLU A 249 -108.56 54.70 67.64
N LYS A 250 -108.07 55.59 66.77
CA LYS A 250 -108.57 56.96 66.63
C LYS A 250 -110.03 57.00 66.23
N GLU A 251 -110.46 56.23 65.23
CA GLU A 251 -111.87 56.19 64.80
C GLU A 251 -112.78 55.72 65.93
N ALA A 252 -112.41 54.63 66.61
CA ALA A 252 -113.16 54.11 67.75
C ALA A 252 -113.22 55.11 68.92
N ALA A 253 -112.11 55.78 69.23
CA ALA A 253 -112.05 56.77 70.31
C ALA A 253 -112.79 58.07 69.99
N VAL A 254 -112.89 58.45 68.71
CA VAL A 254 -113.65 59.63 68.25
C VAL A 254 -115.16 59.34 68.28
N GLU A 255 -115.62 58.15 67.86
CA GLU A 255 -117.04 57.77 67.92
C GLU A 255 -117.58 57.69 69.36
N GLN A 256 -116.76 57.28 70.32
CA GLN A 256 -117.15 57.18 71.74
C GLN A 256 -117.07 58.52 72.50
N SER A 257 -116.65 59.61 71.86
CA SER A 257 -116.40 60.90 72.53
C SER A 257 -117.56 61.90 72.38
N ASN A 258 -117.93 62.59 73.46
CA ASN A 258 -119.00 63.62 73.44
C ASN A 258 -118.53 64.93 72.76
N PHE A 259 -119.50 65.73 72.26
CA PHE A 259 -119.29 66.93 71.42
C PHE A 259 -118.20 67.92 71.91
N PHE A 260 -118.00 68.06 73.23
CA PHE A 260 -117.02 68.98 73.78
C PHE A 260 -115.59 68.40 73.95
N THR A 261 -115.38 67.08 73.76
CA THR A 261 -114.08 66.41 73.97
C THR A 261 -113.47 65.78 72.70
N SER A 262 -114.23 65.65 71.62
CA SER A 262 -113.77 64.96 70.40
C SER A 262 -112.57 65.66 69.73
N ASN A 263 -112.51 66.99 69.78
CA ASN A 263 -111.41 67.76 69.19
C ASN A 263 -110.06 67.53 69.89
N GLN A 264 -110.07 67.21 71.19
CA GLN A 264 -108.84 66.98 71.94
C GLN A 264 -108.31 65.55 71.73
N VAL A 265 -109.20 64.55 71.69
CA VAL A 265 -108.86 63.16 71.34
C VAL A 265 -108.34 63.07 69.91
N LYS A 266 -108.97 63.77 68.97
CA LYS A 266 -108.54 63.81 67.58
C LYS A 266 -107.12 64.38 67.44
N ARG A 267 -106.79 65.46 68.17
CA ARG A 267 -105.43 66.04 68.18
C ARG A 267 -104.39 65.08 68.75
N ASP A 268 -104.67 64.36 69.84
CA ASP A 268 -103.69 63.45 70.46
C ASP A 268 -103.35 62.26 69.55
N TYR A 269 -104.37 61.66 68.91
CA TYR A 269 -104.13 60.61 67.93
C TYR A 269 -103.50 61.12 66.64
N ASP A 270 -103.85 62.33 66.18
CA ASP A 270 -103.18 62.96 65.03
C ASP A 270 -101.71 63.25 65.33
N GLU A 271 -101.36 63.60 66.57
CA GLU A 271 -99.97 63.82 66.97
C GLU A 271 -99.18 62.50 67.06
N LYS A 272 -99.79 61.43 67.56
CA LYS A 272 -99.20 60.07 67.58
C LYS A 272 -99.02 59.49 66.17
N ILE A 273 -100.01 59.69 65.29
CA ILE A 273 -99.93 59.27 63.88
C ILE A 273 -98.85 60.08 63.17
N ARG A 274 -98.78 61.41 63.38
CA ARG A 274 -97.74 62.26 62.78
C ARG A 274 -96.34 61.85 63.24
N PHE A 275 -96.16 61.52 64.51
CA PHE A 275 -94.87 61.02 65.02
C PHE A 275 -94.47 59.69 64.39
N ALA A 276 -95.44 58.77 64.22
CA ALA A 276 -95.21 57.49 63.56
C ALA A 276 -94.96 57.66 62.04
N GLU A 277 -95.66 58.57 61.37
CA GLU A 277 -95.47 58.93 59.96
C GLU A 277 -94.10 59.62 59.74
N GLU A 278 -93.63 60.43 60.69
CA GLU A 278 -92.31 61.07 60.66
C GLU A 278 -91.17 60.05 60.86
N GLN A 279 -91.35 59.07 61.74
CA GLN A 279 -90.43 57.93 61.87
C GLN A 279 -90.39 57.09 60.59
N LEU A 280 -91.55 56.80 60.00
CA LEU A 280 -91.64 56.07 58.73
C LEU A 280 -90.96 56.85 57.59
N ALA A 281 -91.16 58.17 57.52
CA ALA A 281 -90.51 59.02 56.55
C ALA A 281 -88.98 59.03 56.70
N ASN A 282 -88.46 59.08 57.93
CA ASN A 282 -87.03 59.02 58.20
C ASN A 282 -86.39 57.67 57.82
N ILE A 283 -87.09 56.56 58.06
CA ILE A 283 -86.67 55.24 57.56
C ILE A 283 -86.72 55.19 56.03
N ASN A 284 -87.77 55.74 55.42
CA ASN A 284 -87.94 55.72 53.97
C ASN A 284 -86.87 56.56 53.25
N ASP A 285 -86.48 57.69 53.83
CA ASP A 285 -85.39 58.53 53.31
C ASP A 285 -84.05 57.78 53.43
N LYS A 286 -83.72 57.26 54.61
CA LYS A 286 -82.48 56.46 54.83
C LYS A 286 -82.37 55.18 54.00
N THR A 287 -83.49 54.64 53.49
CA THR A 287 -83.50 53.40 52.70
C THR A 287 -83.58 53.64 51.18
N ILE A 288 -84.16 54.75 50.72
CA ILE A 288 -84.40 55.04 49.29
C ILE A 288 -83.45 56.12 48.75
N THR A 289 -83.07 57.12 49.54
CA THR A 289 -82.03 58.07 49.17
C THR A 289 -80.72 57.55 49.76
N GLY A 290 -79.83 57.05 48.89
CA GLY A 290 -78.55 56.44 49.27
C GLY A 290 -77.53 57.42 49.90
N GLU A 291 -77.97 58.40 50.67
CA GLU A 291 -77.15 59.39 51.35
C GLU A 291 -76.73 58.92 52.74
N GLU A 292 -76.01 57.79 52.79
CA GLU A 292 -74.95 57.53 53.79
C GLU A 292 -74.21 56.21 53.47
N LYS A 293 -73.42 56.22 52.39
CA LYS A 293 -72.38 55.21 52.12
C LYS A 293 -71.01 55.88 51.86
N THR A 294 -70.63 56.84 52.69
CA THR A 294 -69.27 57.44 52.67
C THR A 294 -68.29 56.75 53.62
N LEU A 295 -68.75 55.76 54.42
CA LEU A 295 -67.93 55.11 55.45
C LEU A 295 -66.98 54.01 54.94
N ASP A 296 -67.11 53.52 53.70
CA ASP A 296 -66.22 52.45 53.18
C ASP A 296 -65.46 52.77 51.88
N VAL A 297 -65.77 53.86 51.18
CA VAL A 297 -65.02 54.28 49.97
C VAL A 297 -63.60 54.76 50.31
N LYS A 298 -63.42 55.45 51.44
CA LYS A 298 -62.10 55.90 51.92
C LYS A 298 -61.16 54.75 52.31
N SER A 299 -61.71 53.59 52.69
CA SER A 299 -60.90 52.41 53.05
C SER A 299 -60.34 51.70 51.82
N VAL A 300 -61.12 51.65 50.73
CA VAL A 300 -60.71 51.13 49.42
C VAL A 300 -59.75 52.10 48.72
N GLU A 301 -59.98 53.40 48.81
CA GLU A 301 -59.09 54.44 48.27
C GLU A 301 -57.72 54.46 48.98
N PHE A 302 -57.69 54.23 50.30
CA PHE A 302 -56.44 54.04 51.05
C PHE A 302 -55.68 52.78 50.61
N LEU A 303 -56.39 51.65 50.40
CA LEU A 303 -55.81 50.42 49.85
C LEU A 303 -55.22 50.65 48.45
N ASP A 304 -55.93 51.38 47.59
CA ASP A 304 -55.46 51.72 46.25
C ASP A 304 -54.21 52.58 46.28
N ASN A 305 -54.17 53.61 47.12
CA ASN A 305 -52.99 54.46 47.25
C ASN A 305 -51.78 53.70 47.83
N TYR A 306 -51.98 52.87 48.86
CA TYR A 306 -50.91 52.07 49.45
C TYR A 306 -50.29 51.08 48.46
N TYR A 307 -51.13 50.33 47.73
CA TYR A 307 -50.62 49.40 46.71
C TYR A 307 -50.11 50.11 45.46
N ALA A 308 -50.64 51.28 45.09
CA ALA A 308 -50.10 52.08 43.99
C ALA A 308 -48.67 52.55 44.27
N ASP A 309 -48.39 53.06 45.47
CA ASP A 309 -47.03 53.45 45.87
C ASP A 309 -46.08 52.25 45.86
N LEU A 310 -46.53 51.10 46.36
CA LEU A 310 -45.71 49.89 46.43
C LEU A 310 -45.46 49.29 45.04
N LEU A 311 -46.45 49.35 44.13
CA LEU A 311 -46.32 48.95 42.73
C LEU A 311 -45.41 49.90 41.94
N ASN A 312 -45.51 51.21 42.16
CA ASN A 312 -44.62 52.21 41.57
C ASN A 312 -43.18 51.98 42.02
N LEU A 313 -42.95 51.73 43.31
CA LEU A 313 -41.63 51.39 43.83
C LEU A 313 -41.09 50.09 43.21
N LYS A 314 -41.92 49.06 43.02
CA LYS A 314 -41.51 47.83 42.32
C LYS A 314 -41.22 48.09 40.85
N GLU A 315 -41.96 48.98 40.20
CA GLU A 315 -41.72 49.35 38.80
C GLU A 315 -40.42 50.14 38.61
N ASP A 316 -40.11 51.05 39.54
CA ASP A 316 -38.84 51.77 39.56
C ASP A 316 -37.67 50.80 39.77
N LEU A 317 -37.81 49.83 40.69
CA LEU A 317 -36.81 48.77 40.90
C LEU A 317 -36.62 47.88 39.66
N ILE A 318 -37.71 47.53 38.97
CA ILE A 318 -37.67 46.78 37.70
C ILE A 318 -36.94 47.59 36.64
N THR A 319 -37.25 48.88 36.52
CA THR A 319 -36.62 49.79 35.53
C THR A 319 -35.12 49.93 35.80
N GLN A 320 -34.72 50.20 37.04
CA GLN A 320 -33.30 50.25 37.42
C GLN A 320 -32.56 48.95 37.15
N LYS A 321 -33.20 47.79 37.39
CA LYS A 321 -32.59 46.49 37.08
C LYS A 321 -32.51 46.23 35.58
N GLN A 322 -33.50 46.66 34.81
CA GLN A 322 -33.50 46.59 33.36
C GLN A 322 -32.35 47.41 32.77
N ASP A 323 -32.16 48.65 33.23
CA ASP A 323 -31.05 49.52 32.81
C ASP A 323 -29.69 48.92 33.17
N ASN A 324 -29.57 48.32 34.35
CA ASN A 324 -28.34 47.63 34.77
C ASN A 324 -28.07 46.39 33.90
N ILE A 325 -29.10 45.62 33.52
CA ILE A 325 -28.96 44.49 32.59
C ILE A 325 -28.47 44.99 31.24
N ASP A 326 -29.05 46.07 30.71
CA ASP A 326 -28.68 46.63 29.41
C ASP A 326 -27.23 47.13 29.42
N TYR A 327 -26.80 47.79 30.49
CA TYR A 327 -25.42 48.20 30.70
C TYR A 327 -24.43 47.03 30.76
N ILE A 328 -24.76 45.97 31.51
CA ILE A 328 -23.92 44.76 31.60
C ILE A 328 -23.89 44.05 30.23
N ASN A 329 -25.02 44.01 29.51
CA ASN A 329 -25.15 43.37 28.20
C ASN A 329 -24.32 44.09 27.12
N ASP A 330 -24.32 45.42 27.08
CA ASP A 330 -23.47 46.20 26.17
C ASP A 330 -21.97 45.93 26.43
N ARG A 331 -21.55 45.88 27.70
CA ARG A 331 -20.16 45.52 28.04
C ARG A 331 -19.82 44.08 27.66
N TYR A 332 -20.73 43.14 27.91
CA TYR A 332 -20.56 41.74 27.55
C TYR A 332 -20.38 41.56 26.04
N THR A 333 -21.26 42.16 25.24
CA THR A 333 -21.20 42.08 23.77
C THR A 333 -19.94 42.73 23.19
N LYS A 334 -19.51 43.88 23.75
CA LYS A 334 -18.23 44.50 23.39
C LYS A 334 -17.03 43.61 23.75
N ALA A 335 -17.00 43.06 24.96
CA ALA A 335 -15.90 42.17 25.37
C ALA A 335 -15.84 40.90 24.50
N GLN A 336 -17.00 40.32 24.18
CA GLN A 336 -17.11 39.14 23.31
C GLN A 336 -16.64 39.44 21.89
N SER A 337 -17.11 40.54 21.29
CA SER A 337 -16.71 40.93 19.93
C SER A 337 -15.20 41.19 19.79
N VAL A 338 -14.57 41.82 20.80
CA VAL A 338 -13.11 42.02 20.84
C VAL A 338 -12.39 40.67 20.92
N SER A 339 -12.86 39.76 21.77
CA SER A 339 -12.32 38.41 21.89
C SER A 339 -12.41 37.64 20.58
N ASP A 340 -13.58 37.60 19.95
CA ASP A 340 -13.82 36.91 18.68
C ASP A 340 -12.98 37.49 17.54
N THR A 341 -12.85 38.82 17.49
CA THR A 341 -12.00 39.51 16.50
C THR A 341 -10.54 39.14 16.68
N SER A 342 -10.05 39.09 17.93
CA SER A 342 -8.67 38.72 18.23
C SER A 342 -8.35 37.27 17.87
N LEU A 343 -9.26 36.34 18.18
CA LEU A 343 -9.14 34.92 17.84
C LEU A 343 -9.17 34.71 16.33
N SER A 344 -10.09 35.40 15.63
CA SER A 344 -10.19 35.35 14.17
C SER A 344 -8.92 35.89 13.50
N ALA A 345 -8.37 36.99 14.01
CA ALA A 345 -7.11 37.54 13.52
C ALA A 345 -5.93 36.59 13.76
N HIS A 346 -5.89 35.91 14.92
CA HIS A 346 -4.86 34.92 15.21
C HIS A 346 -4.98 33.69 14.30
N LYS A 347 -6.19 33.18 14.10
CA LYS A 347 -6.49 32.09 13.16
C LYS A 347 -6.02 32.43 11.75
N ALA A 348 -6.37 33.61 11.24
CA ALA A 348 -5.97 34.05 9.90
C ALA A 348 -4.44 34.12 9.73
N ARG A 349 -3.70 34.54 10.78
CA ARG A 349 -2.23 34.54 10.76
C ARG A 349 -1.67 33.12 10.71
N LEU A 350 -2.15 32.22 11.58
CA LEU A 350 -1.73 30.82 11.59
C LEU A 350 -2.07 30.10 10.28
N GLU A 351 -3.23 30.38 9.68
CA GLU A 351 -3.61 29.83 8.38
C GLU A 351 -2.69 30.35 7.27
N LYS A 352 -2.32 31.63 7.29
CA LYS A 352 -1.35 32.20 6.34
C LYS A 352 0.02 31.53 6.46
N GLU A 353 0.51 31.31 7.68
CA GLU A 353 1.77 30.59 7.94
C GLU A 353 1.70 29.15 7.43
N LYS A 354 0.64 28.42 7.80
CA LYS A 354 0.37 27.05 7.34
C LYS A 354 0.38 26.97 5.82
N ASN A 355 -0.40 27.82 5.16
CA ASN A 355 -0.53 27.81 3.70
C ASN A 355 0.78 28.18 3.00
N SER A 356 1.56 29.10 3.56
CA SER A 356 2.88 29.47 3.03
C SER A 356 3.86 28.28 3.12
N ALA A 357 3.89 27.59 4.27
CA ALA A 357 4.74 26.42 4.48
C ALA A 357 4.31 25.24 3.60
N LEU A 358 3.00 24.97 3.48
CA LEU A 358 2.47 23.93 2.58
C LEU A 358 2.76 24.25 1.10
N ASN A 359 2.65 25.51 0.69
CA ASN A 359 3.00 25.93 -0.66
C ASN A 359 4.48 25.70 -0.96
N TYR A 360 5.36 26.02 -0.01
CA TYR A 360 6.80 25.74 -0.14
C TYR A 360 7.08 24.24 -0.30
N LEU A 361 6.46 23.38 0.53
CA LEU A 361 6.59 21.92 0.39
C LEU A 361 6.00 21.40 -0.93
N ASN A 362 4.89 21.97 -1.40
CA ASN A 362 4.30 21.62 -2.70
C ASN A 362 5.21 22.01 -3.86
N GLN A 363 5.89 23.15 -3.79
CA GLN A 363 6.88 23.55 -4.78
C GLN A 363 8.09 22.61 -4.77
N GLN A 364 8.57 22.19 -3.60
CA GLN A 364 9.63 21.18 -3.51
C GLN A 364 9.20 19.84 -4.11
N LEU A 365 7.99 19.37 -3.78
CA LEU A 365 7.43 18.13 -4.34
C LEU A 365 7.31 18.22 -5.87
N LYS A 366 6.91 19.38 -6.40
CA LYS A 366 6.84 19.62 -7.84
C LYS A 366 8.22 19.50 -8.49
N LYS A 367 9.27 20.08 -7.89
CA LYS A 367 10.65 19.94 -8.38
C LYS A 367 11.11 18.48 -8.37
N ILE A 368 10.92 17.77 -7.25
CA ILE A 368 11.25 16.34 -7.14
C ILE A 368 10.52 15.50 -8.20
N ASN A 369 9.24 15.78 -8.45
CA ASN A 369 8.48 15.09 -9.49
C ASN A 369 8.98 15.42 -10.91
N GLN A 370 9.45 16.64 -11.15
CA GLN A 370 10.06 17.04 -12.43
C GLN A 370 11.40 16.33 -12.65
N ASP A 371 12.28 16.37 -11.64
CA ASP A 371 13.59 15.69 -11.68
C ASP A 371 13.40 14.18 -11.87
N PHE A 372 12.43 13.57 -11.17
CA PHE A 372 12.11 12.16 -11.33
C PHE A 372 11.47 11.85 -12.69
N ALA A 373 10.73 12.77 -13.30
CA ALA A 373 10.20 12.58 -14.65
C ALA A 373 11.32 12.47 -15.70
N GLU A 374 12.41 13.21 -15.53
CA GLU A 374 13.62 13.08 -16.36
C GLU A 374 14.32 11.75 -16.11
N GLN A 375 14.54 11.39 -14.84
CA GLN A 375 15.10 10.08 -14.46
C GLN A 375 14.24 8.92 -14.97
N LYS A 376 12.92 9.05 -15.01
CA LYS A 376 12.01 8.03 -15.54
C LYS A 376 12.24 7.75 -17.02
N ARG A 377 12.63 8.76 -17.81
CA ARG A 377 13.03 8.54 -19.22
C ARG A 377 14.28 7.70 -19.30
N TYR A 378 15.29 8.02 -18.48
CA TYR A 378 16.52 7.24 -18.37
C TYR A 378 16.25 5.79 -17.91
N ILE A 379 15.43 5.60 -16.86
CA ILE A 379 14.98 4.26 -16.41
C ILE A 379 14.30 3.49 -17.53
N THR A 380 13.45 4.15 -18.33
CA THR A 380 12.77 3.51 -19.46
C THR A 380 13.78 3.07 -20.53
N GLN A 381 14.80 3.89 -20.77
CA GLN A 381 15.89 3.54 -21.68
C GLN A 381 16.71 2.36 -21.15
N LEU A 382 17.12 2.37 -19.87
CA LEU A 382 17.81 1.24 -19.25
C LEU A 382 16.99 -0.06 -19.33
N LYS A 383 15.67 0.01 -19.11
CA LYS A 383 14.78 -1.16 -19.28
C LYS A 383 14.76 -1.67 -20.72
N LYS A 384 14.78 -0.76 -21.69
CA LYS A 384 14.85 -1.13 -23.12
C LYS A 384 16.20 -1.80 -23.44
N GLU A 385 17.29 -1.25 -22.93
CA GLU A 385 18.64 -1.82 -23.06
C GLU A 385 18.72 -3.20 -22.39
N ASN A 386 18.19 -3.36 -21.17
CA ASN A 386 18.12 -4.66 -20.50
C ASN A 386 17.32 -5.69 -21.30
N ASN A 387 16.22 -5.29 -21.95
CA ASN A 387 15.47 -6.19 -22.82
C ASN A 387 16.27 -6.60 -24.05
N GLN A 388 17.05 -5.67 -24.64
CA GLN A 388 17.95 -5.99 -25.75
C GLN A 388 19.04 -6.96 -25.30
N PHE A 389 19.68 -6.70 -24.16
CA PHE A 389 20.68 -7.60 -23.58
C PHE A 389 20.14 -9.00 -23.29
N ARG A 390 18.90 -9.12 -22.79
CA ARG A 390 18.26 -10.44 -22.60
C ARG A 390 17.97 -11.15 -23.92
N PHE A 391 17.69 -10.40 -24.99
CA PHE A 391 17.56 -10.97 -26.33
C PHE A 391 18.92 -11.46 -26.84
N ASP A 392 19.97 -10.65 -26.69
CA ASP A 392 21.33 -10.99 -27.12
C ASP A 392 21.84 -12.24 -26.38
N ILE A 393 21.61 -12.36 -25.07
CA ILE A 393 21.89 -13.59 -24.29
C ILE A 393 21.22 -14.80 -24.93
N ARG A 394 19.92 -14.71 -25.25
CA ARG A 394 19.17 -15.83 -25.82
C ARG A 394 19.72 -16.24 -27.19
N VAL A 395 20.16 -15.28 -28.00
CA VAL A 395 20.80 -15.56 -29.29
C VAL A 395 22.11 -16.31 -29.07
N ILE A 396 23.00 -15.79 -28.20
CA ILE A 396 24.27 -16.43 -27.89
C ILE A 396 24.07 -17.83 -27.29
N GLU A 397 23.10 -18.01 -26.39
CA GLU A 397 22.76 -19.32 -25.82
C GLU A 397 22.29 -20.31 -26.88
N SER A 398 21.44 -19.85 -27.81
CA SER A 398 20.97 -20.68 -28.91
C SER A 398 22.12 -21.07 -29.84
N GLU A 399 22.96 -20.11 -30.24
CA GLU A 399 24.14 -20.37 -31.07
C GLU A 399 25.11 -21.33 -30.38
N THR A 400 25.39 -21.11 -29.09
CA THR A 400 26.27 -21.97 -28.28
C THR A 400 25.71 -23.38 -28.15
N ASN A 401 24.39 -23.51 -27.95
CA ASN A 401 23.75 -24.83 -27.90
C ASN A 401 23.84 -25.56 -29.24
N THR A 402 23.65 -24.85 -30.37
CA THR A 402 23.83 -25.46 -31.69
C THR A 402 25.28 -25.86 -31.96
N LEU A 403 26.25 -25.05 -31.53
CA LEU A 403 27.67 -25.34 -31.65
C LEU A 403 28.05 -26.58 -30.81
N ALA A 404 27.59 -26.64 -29.56
CA ALA A 404 27.76 -27.78 -28.68
C ALA A 404 27.15 -29.05 -29.28
N LEU A 405 25.85 -29.04 -29.63
CA LEU A 405 25.15 -30.20 -30.17
C LEU A 405 25.58 -30.58 -31.60
N SER A 406 26.29 -29.73 -32.33
CA SER A 406 26.95 -30.14 -33.58
C SER A 406 28.12 -31.11 -33.33
N ASN A 407 28.71 -31.08 -32.13
CA ASN A 407 29.80 -31.96 -31.72
C ASN A 407 29.26 -33.33 -31.25
N GLN A 408 29.88 -34.41 -31.73
CA GLN A 408 29.48 -35.78 -31.41
C GLN A 408 29.63 -36.13 -29.93
N ILE A 409 30.65 -35.60 -29.25
CA ILE A 409 30.90 -35.84 -27.83
C ILE A 409 29.81 -35.21 -26.99
N TYR A 410 29.48 -33.96 -27.28
CA TYR A 410 28.39 -33.25 -26.62
C TYR A 410 27.05 -33.95 -26.82
N ARG A 411 26.76 -34.46 -28.03
CA ARG A 411 25.56 -35.27 -28.29
C ARG A 411 25.55 -36.58 -27.52
N MET A 412 26.68 -37.29 -27.45
CA MET A 412 26.76 -38.54 -26.70
C MET A 412 26.60 -38.30 -25.20
N ALA A 413 27.25 -37.26 -24.67
CA ALA A 413 27.10 -36.85 -23.28
C ALA A 413 25.66 -36.41 -22.98
N SER A 414 25.00 -35.69 -23.90
CA SER A 414 23.60 -35.29 -23.73
C SER A 414 22.65 -36.49 -23.68
N TYR A 415 22.92 -37.58 -24.41
CA TYR A 415 22.15 -38.81 -24.29
C TYR A 415 22.38 -39.55 -22.97
N VAL A 416 23.61 -39.50 -22.43
CA VAL A 416 23.94 -40.13 -21.14
C VAL A 416 23.29 -39.38 -19.98
N ASP A 417 23.35 -38.05 -20.01
CA ASP A 417 22.79 -37.19 -18.96
C ASP A 417 21.29 -36.89 -19.16
N ASN A 418 20.68 -37.37 -20.25
CA ASN A 418 19.30 -37.07 -20.66
C ASN A 418 19.01 -35.56 -20.72
N ALA A 419 19.99 -34.79 -21.20
CA ALA A 419 19.98 -33.34 -21.32
C ALA A 419 19.62 -32.90 -22.74
N THR A 420 18.92 -31.78 -22.87
CA THR A 420 18.60 -31.18 -24.19
C THR A 420 19.37 -29.89 -24.45
N HIS A 421 19.94 -29.30 -23.40
CA HIS A 421 20.71 -28.08 -23.45
C HIS A 421 22.14 -28.30 -22.99
N TYR A 422 23.11 -27.62 -23.62
CA TYR A 422 24.53 -27.84 -23.34
C TYR A 422 24.93 -27.54 -21.88
N LYS A 423 24.28 -26.58 -21.21
CA LYS A 423 24.54 -26.24 -19.80
C LYS A 423 24.09 -27.33 -18.81
N GLU A 424 23.21 -28.23 -19.22
CA GLU A 424 22.68 -29.31 -18.37
C GLU A 424 23.59 -30.54 -18.38
N ILE A 425 24.56 -30.59 -19.30
CA ILE A 425 25.48 -31.72 -19.45
C ILE A 425 26.55 -31.61 -18.36
N ASN A 426 26.79 -32.70 -17.63
CA ASN A 426 27.82 -32.72 -16.60
C ASN A 426 29.21 -32.74 -17.26
N ASN A 427 30.10 -31.86 -16.79
CA ASN A 427 31.49 -31.78 -17.24
C ASN A 427 32.24 -33.12 -17.08
N ASP A 428 31.92 -33.89 -16.03
CA ASP A 428 32.53 -35.21 -15.80
C ASP A 428 32.08 -36.22 -16.86
N THR A 429 30.78 -36.25 -17.17
CA THR A 429 30.22 -37.10 -18.23
C THR A 429 30.82 -36.72 -19.59
N LEU A 430 30.90 -35.43 -19.87
CA LEU A 430 31.45 -34.89 -21.11
C LEU A 430 32.92 -35.32 -21.30
N THR A 431 33.73 -35.22 -20.24
CA THR A 431 35.14 -35.62 -20.26
C THR A 431 35.29 -37.13 -20.42
N LEU A 432 34.48 -37.93 -19.72
CA LEU A 432 34.50 -39.39 -19.82
C LEU A 432 34.13 -39.87 -21.22
N VAL A 433 33.04 -39.34 -21.78
CA VAL A 433 32.57 -39.65 -23.14
C VAL A 433 33.63 -39.24 -24.16
N GLY A 434 34.23 -38.06 -23.98
CA GLY A 434 35.35 -37.60 -24.82
C GLY A 434 36.53 -38.56 -24.79
N LEU A 435 36.98 -38.98 -23.61
CA LEU A 435 38.10 -39.91 -23.44
C LEU A 435 37.81 -41.27 -24.07
N ILE A 436 36.61 -41.83 -23.86
CA ILE A 436 36.23 -43.14 -24.45
C ILE A 436 36.15 -43.04 -25.97
N TRP A 437 35.48 -42.00 -26.50
CA TRP A 437 35.31 -41.80 -27.93
C TRP A 437 36.67 -41.62 -28.63
N PHE A 438 37.47 -40.67 -28.14
CA PHE A 438 38.78 -40.37 -28.72
C PHE A 438 39.79 -41.50 -28.50
N GLY A 439 39.78 -42.15 -27.34
CA GLY A 439 40.60 -43.32 -27.07
C GLY A 439 40.30 -44.46 -28.04
N SER A 440 39.02 -44.74 -28.31
CA SER A 440 38.64 -45.79 -29.25
C SER A 440 39.13 -45.50 -30.69
N LEU A 441 38.98 -44.27 -31.17
CA LEU A 441 39.43 -43.86 -32.50
C LEU A 441 40.96 -43.85 -32.60
N ALA A 442 41.65 -43.35 -31.58
CA ALA A 442 43.11 -43.33 -31.51
C ALA A 442 43.69 -44.75 -31.51
N LEU A 443 43.05 -45.69 -30.81
CA LEU A 443 43.48 -47.10 -30.75
C LEU A 443 43.32 -47.80 -32.09
N ILE A 444 42.20 -47.57 -32.78
CA ILE A 444 41.99 -48.11 -34.13
C ILE A 444 43.04 -47.53 -35.09
N GLY A 445 43.26 -46.21 -35.04
CA GLY A 445 44.24 -45.53 -35.88
C GLY A 445 45.67 -46.04 -35.67
N SER A 446 46.08 -46.25 -34.42
CA SER A 446 47.44 -46.67 -34.09
C SER A 446 47.78 -48.09 -34.53
N ILE A 447 46.80 -49.01 -34.50
CA ILE A 447 47.02 -50.42 -34.83
C ILE A 447 46.84 -50.71 -36.32
N THR A 448 45.93 -50.01 -37.00
CA THR A 448 45.48 -50.37 -38.36
C THR A 448 46.62 -50.43 -39.38
N GLY A 449 47.50 -49.43 -39.42
CA GLY A 449 48.63 -49.40 -40.37
C GLY A 449 49.60 -50.57 -40.19
N ILE A 450 49.91 -50.92 -38.95
CA ILE A 450 50.78 -52.05 -38.60
C ILE A 450 50.06 -53.36 -38.92
N ALA A 451 48.83 -53.55 -38.44
CA ALA A 451 48.06 -54.77 -38.66
C ALA A 451 47.89 -55.10 -40.16
N LEU A 452 47.62 -54.09 -40.99
CA LEU A 452 47.54 -54.26 -42.45
C LEU A 452 48.90 -54.63 -43.07
N THR A 453 49.99 -53.99 -42.61
CA THR A 453 51.35 -54.30 -43.07
C THR A 453 51.74 -55.74 -42.71
N LEU A 454 51.48 -56.17 -41.47
CA LEU A 454 51.75 -57.52 -41.00
C LEU A 454 50.94 -58.57 -41.74
N SER A 455 49.64 -58.31 -41.92
CA SER A 455 48.76 -59.18 -42.70
C SER A 455 49.26 -59.30 -44.14
N GLY A 456 49.67 -58.20 -44.75
CA GLY A 456 50.28 -58.18 -46.09
C GLY A 456 51.58 -58.99 -46.16
N LEU A 457 52.48 -58.86 -45.18
CA LEU A 457 53.74 -59.62 -45.11
C LEU A 457 53.51 -61.11 -44.86
N HIS A 458 52.52 -61.45 -44.04
CA HIS A 458 52.13 -62.83 -43.77
C HIS A 458 51.60 -63.52 -45.04
N LEU A 459 50.68 -62.86 -45.77
CA LEU A 459 50.18 -63.36 -47.06
C LEU A 459 51.30 -63.54 -48.09
N ASN A 460 52.27 -62.62 -48.13
CA ASN A 460 53.45 -62.72 -49.00
C ASN A 460 54.29 -63.96 -48.67
N ARG A 461 54.53 -64.20 -47.38
CA ARG A 461 55.28 -65.37 -46.90
C ARG A 461 54.54 -66.68 -47.20
N LEU A 462 53.22 -66.71 -47.05
CA LEU A 462 52.39 -67.86 -47.41
C LEU A 462 52.45 -68.16 -48.92
N ALA A 463 52.34 -67.13 -49.77
CA ALA A 463 52.48 -67.27 -51.22
C ALA A 463 53.85 -67.86 -51.60
N SER A 464 54.94 -67.30 -51.06
CA SER A 464 56.30 -67.80 -51.30
C SER A 464 56.51 -69.23 -50.80
N LYS A 465 55.90 -69.61 -49.66
CA LYS A 465 55.97 -70.99 -49.15
C LYS A 465 55.22 -71.96 -50.07
N LYS A 466 54.02 -71.60 -50.54
CA LYS A 466 53.25 -72.40 -51.51
C LYS A 466 53.99 -72.54 -52.85
N GLU A 467 54.61 -71.47 -53.32
CA GLU A 467 55.43 -71.47 -54.53
C GLU A 467 56.66 -72.38 -54.42
N LYS A 468 57.39 -72.32 -53.29
CA LYS A 468 58.52 -73.22 -53.02
C LYS A 468 58.09 -74.69 -52.90
N ALA A 469 56.96 -74.96 -52.24
CA ALA A 469 56.40 -76.31 -52.12
C ALA A 469 56.03 -76.88 -53.51
N ARG A 470 55.41 -76.04 -54.36
CA ARG A 470 55.11 -76.37 -55.76
C ARG A 470 56.40 -76.67 -56.55
N ALA A 471 57.40 -75.79 -56.48
CA ALA A 471 58.67 -75.98 -57.17
C ALA A 471 59.36 -77.28 -56.75
N LYS A 472 59.31 -77.63 -55.46
CA LYS A 472 59.83 -78.90 -54.93
C LYS A 472 59.04 -80.11 -55.47
N SER A 473 57.70 -80.02 -55.53
CA SER A 473 56.86 -81.11 -56.06
C SER A 473 57.06 -81.35 -57.56
N LEU A 474 57.25 -80.28 -58.34
CA LEU A 474 57.57 -80.36 -59.76
C LEU A 474 58.94 -80.99 -59.98
N ALA A 475 59.96 -80.55 -59.23
CA ALA A 475 61.31 -81.11 -59.30
C ALA A 475 61.36 -82.61 -58.92
N SER A 476 60.54 -83.06 -57.97
CA SER A 476 60.44 -84.48 -57.63
C SER A 476 59.71 -85.31 -58.68
N SER A 477 58.77 -84.72 -59.44
CA SER A 477 58.05 -85.43 -60.52
C SER A 477 58.85 -85.54 -61.82
N THR A 478 59.87 -84.71 -62.04
CA THR A 478 60.76 -84.80 -63.22
C THR A 478 61.97 -85.69 -62.99
N ALA A 479 62.24 -86.11 -61.74
CA ALA A 479 63.36 -86.97 -61.36
C ALA A 479 62.99 -88.47 -61.32
N THR A 480 61.70 -88.78 -61.51
CA THR A 480 61.14 -90.12 -61.79
C THR A 480 60.70 -90.18 -63.23
#